data_AF-A0A318DS09-F1
#
_entry.id   AF-A0A318DS09-F1
#
_cell.length_a   1.000
_cell.length_b   1.000
_cell.length_c   1.000
_cell.angle_alpha   90.00
_cell.angle_beta   90.00
_cell.angle_gamma   90.00
#
_symmetry.space_group_name_H-M   'P 1'
#
loop_
_entity.id
_entity.type
_entity.pdbx_description
1 polymer ?
#
loop_
_entity_poly.entity_id
_entity_poly.type
_entity_poly.pdbx_seq_one_letter_code
_entity_poly.pdbx_strand_id
1 'polypeptide(L)'
;MVHIFSPSNARSRVARLAVSTLTLAMVLALSGCASTPPPDGSMNQAQMQLQAARDADAQVYDPIDLGNAQDKFMQAQNAMAKRDYDVAAQLADEARASAELARAKARLGAARAQIQSKTAANQQLRDQIEQSLAEQQQQDQNQPSNLPPQEQTPDMPAPPSSALGEPIPQGQGFQTYPQNPPPNQPAPASSTDQGGHL
;
A
#
# COMPACT_ATOMS: atom_id res chain seq x y z
N MET A 1 77.09 61.05 -31.89
CA MET A 1 75.68 61.00 -31.45
C MET A 1 75.39 59.56 -31.07
N VAL A 2 75.48 59.22 -29.77
CA VAL A 2 75.37 57.84 -29.29
C VAL A 2 74.02 57.69 -28.59
N HIS A 3 73.11 56.94 -29.20
CA HIS A 3 71.83 56.60 -28.58
C HIS A 3 71.98 55.30 -27.81
N ILE A 4 71.85 55.39 -26.48
CA ILE A 4 71.80 54.25 -25.56
C ILE A 4 70.38 53.69 -25.60
N PHE A 5 70.24 52.44 -26.05
CA PHE A 5 68.97 51.71 -26.08
C PHE A 5 68.79 50.96 -24.75
N SER A 6 67.77 51.34 -23.98
CA SER A 6 67.44 50.73 -22.69
C SER A 6 66.51 49.52 -22.89
N PRO A 7 66.78 48.32 -22.33
CA PRO A 7 65.89 47.17 -22.47
C PRO A 7 64.70 47.24 -21.48
N SER A 8 63.54 46.76 -21.95
CA SER A 8 62.24 46.89 -21.30
C SER A 8 61.98 45.84 -20.21
N ASN A 9 62.13 46.24 -18.94
CA ASN A 9 61.79 45.47 -17.73
C ASN A 9 60.27 45.25 -17.49
N ALA A 10 59.43 45.48 -18.50
CA ALA A 10 57.97 45.35 -18.41
C ALA A 10 57.49 43.92 -18.75
N ARG A 11 58.15 43.25 -19.70
CA ARG A 11 57.75 41.91 -20.17
C ARG A 11 57.95 40.82 -19.10
N SER A 12 58.99 40.93 -18.27
CA SER A 12 59.30 39.95 -17.22
C SER A 12 58.35 40.04 -16.02
N ARG A 13 57.78 41.22 -15.71
CA ARG A 13 56.81 41.38 -14.63
C ARG A 13 55.45 40.81 -14.98
N VAL A 14 54.99 41.02 -16.22
CA VAL A 14 53.72 40.46 -16.71
C VAL A 14 53.78 38.94 -16.80
N ALA A 15 54.90 38.38 -17.24
CA ALA A 15 55.10 36.92 -17.28
C ALA A 15 55.10 36.29 -15.88
N ARG A 16 55.73 36.91 -14.87
CA ARG A 16 55.73 36.40 -13.49
C ARG A 16 54.35 36.47 -12.83
N LEU A 17 53.59 37.53 -13.08
CA LEU A 17 52.22 37.67 -12.57
C LEU A 17 51.27 36.65 -13.20
N ALA A 18 51.38 36.41 -14.51
CA ALA A 18 50.55 35.43 -15.21
C ALA A 18 50.83 33.98 -14.78
N VAL A 19 52.09 33.62 -14.50
CA VAL A 19 52.43 32.28 -13.98
C VAL A 19 51.91 32.11 -12.56
N SER A 20 52.02 33.16 -11.71
CA SER A 20 51.55 33.11 -10.32
C SER A 20 50.03 32.98 -10.20
N THR A 21 49.25 33.62 -11.09
CA THR A 21 47.78 33.50 -11.07
C THR A 21 47.34 32.14 -11.57
N LEU A 22 48.02 31.57 -12.58
CA LEU A 22 47.70 30.25 -13.11
C LEU A 22 48.00 29.14 -12.08
N THR A 23 49.11 29.23 -11.33
CA THR A 23 49.40 28.27 -10.26
C THR A 23 48.40 28.37 -9.11
N LEU A 24 47.94 29.58 -8.76
CA LEU A 24 46.93 29.77 -7.73
C LEU A 24 45.57 29.21 -8.17
N ALA A 25 45.15 29.47 -9.41
CA ALA A 25 43.92 28.90 -9.97
C ALA A 25 43.95 27.36 -10.04
N MET A 26 45.10 26.77 -10.37
CA MET A 26 45.28 25.31 -10.38
C MET A 26 45.20 24.71 -8.97
N VAL A 27 45.79 25.37 -7.96
CA VAL A 27 45.70 24.93 -6.56
C VAL A 27 44.29 25.09 -6.01
N LEU A 28 43.56 26.16 -6.35
CA LEU A 28 42.16 26.33 -5.94
C LEU A 28 41.21 25.32 -6.62
N ALA A 29 41.49 24.93 -7.87
CA ALA A 29 40.77 23.86 -8.55
C ALA A 29 41.00 22.49 -7.89
N LEU A 30 42.18 22.26 -7.31
CA LEU A 30 42.49 21.03 -6.55
C LEU A 30 42.03 21.10 -5.08
N SER A 31 41.88 22.28 -4.48
CA SER A 31 41.41 22.44 -3.09
C SER A 31 39.89 22.38 -2.94
N GLY A 32 39.14 22.15 -4.02
CA GLY A 32 37.68 21.95 -4.01
C GLY A 32 37.21 20.60 -3.48
N CYS A 33 38.12 19.64 -3.22
CA CYS A 33 37.81 18.36 -2.57
C CYS A 33 38.42 18.24 -1.16
N ALA A 34 38.57 19.36 -0.46
CA ALA A 34 38.92 19.34 0.96
C ALA A 34 37.62 19.19 1.79
N SER A 35 37.34 17.94 2.17
CA SER A 35 36.24 17.53 3.08
C SER A 35 34.84 17.56 2.47
N THR A 36 34.49 16.52 1.71
CA THR A 36 33.09 16.15 1.53
C THR A 36 32.55 15.67 2.89
N PRO A 37 31.53 16.34 3.47
CA PRO A 37 30.96 15.91 4.74
C PRO A 37 30.26 14.55 4.57
N PRO A 38 30.15 13.75 5.65
CA PRO A 38 29.40 12.49 5.62
C PRO A 38 27.97 12.70 5.08
N PRO A 39 27.51 11.90 4.09
CA PRO A 39 26.23 12.08 3.42
C PRO A 39 25.06 11.43 4.20
N ASP A 40 24.95 11.71 5.49
CA ASP A 40 23.96 11.10 6.40
C ASP A 40 22.51 11.26 5.93
N GLY A 41 22.20 12.40 5.28
CA GLY A 41 20.89 12.67 4.71
C GLY A 41 20.49 11.67 3.62
N SER A 42 21.41 11.36 2.69
CA SER A 42 21.17 10.38 1.61
C SER A 42 21.03 8.97 2.18
N MET A 43 21.88 8.60 3.16
CA MET A 43 21.85 7.31 3.82
C MET A 43 20.51 7.08 4.55
N ASN A 44 20.04 8.08 5.30
CA ASN A 44 18.77 8.00 6.00
C ASN A 44 17.58 7.91 5.04
N GLN A 45 17.58 8.68 3.94
CA GLN A 45 16.53 8.60 2.93
C GLN A 45 16.48 7.22 2.27
N ALA A 46 17.63 6.65 1.91
CA ALA A 46 17.71 5.31 1.34
C ALA A 46 17.19 4.25 2.33
N GLN A 47 17.57 4.35 3.61
CA GLN A 47 17.06 3.46 4.65
C GLN A 47 15.54 3.55 4.82
N MET A 48 14.99 4.76 4.84
CA MET A 48 13.54 4.96 4.93
C MET A 48 12.81 4.35 3.73
N GLN A 49 13.34 4.50 2.51
CA GLN A 49 12.71 3.90 1.32
C GLN A 49 12.83 2.37 1.29
N LEU A 50 13.94 1.81 1.75
CA LEU A 50 14.08 0.37 1.95
C LEU A 50 13.01 -0.17 2.91
N GLN A 51 12.77 0.54 4.02
CA GLN A 51 11.71 0.16 4.94
C GLN A 51 10.33 0.29 4.28
N ALA A 52 10.07 1.41 3.60
CA ALA A 52 8.79 1.62 2.93
C ALA A 52 8.51 0.62 1.78
N ALA A 53 9.55 0.06 1.16
CA ALA A 53 9.44 -1.03 0.20
C ALA A 53 9.12 -2.36 0.89
N ARG A 54 9.75 -2.66 2.03
CA ARG A 54 9.42 -3.84 2.85
C ARG A 54 8.00 -3.78 3.38
N ASP A 55 7.56 -2.63 3.88
CA ASP A 55 6.19 -2.41 4.36
C ASP A 55 5.15 -2.55 3.25
N ALA A 56 5.55 -2.43 1.98
CA ALA A 56 4.71 -2.67 0.81
C ALA A 56 4.77 -4.12 0.31
N ASP A 57 5.34 -5.04 1.09
CA ASP A 57 5.55 -6.45 0.76
C ASP A 57 6.36 -6.66 -0.53
N ALA A 58 7.35 -5.80 -0.79
CA ALA A 58 8.21 -5.96 -1.97
C ALA A 58 8.99 -7.28 -1.97
N GLN A 59 9.18 -7.93 -0.82
CA GLN A 59 9.76 -9.29 -0.79
C GLN A 59 8.91 -10.33 -1.53
N VAL A 60 7.59 -10.15 -1.54
CA VAL A 60 6.64 -11.07 -2.19
C VAL A 60 6.44 -10.69 -3.65
N TYR A 61 6.26 -9.39 -3.91
CA TYR A 61 5.81 -8.90 -5.22
C TYR A 61 6.92 -8.38 -6.12
N ASP A 62 8.09 -8.01 -5.56
CA ASP A 62 9.26 -7.55 -6.33
C ASP A 62 10.62 -7.80 -5.62
N PRO A 63 10.99 -9.08 -5.42
CA PRO A 63 12.18 -9.44 -4.65
C PRO A 63 13.50 -9.02 -5.32
N ILE A 64 13.51 -8.89 -6.65
CA ILE A 64 14.72 -8.57 -7.41
C ILE A 64 15.16 -7.12 -7.16
N ASP A 65 14.25 -6.15 -7.32
CA ASP A 65 14.60 -4.75 -7.11
C ASP A 65 14.82 -4.43 -5.62
N LEU A 66 14.09 -5.09 -4.72
CA LEU A 66 14.35 -4.98 -3.29
C LEU A 66 15.72 -5.54 -2.90
N GLY A 67 16.16 -6.66 -3.52
CA GLY A 67 17.50 -7.20 -3.36
C GLY A 67 18.56 -6.21 -3.84
N ASN A 68 18.40 -5.70 -5.07
CA ASN A 68 19.28 -4.68 -5.65
C ASN A 68 19.41 -3.43 -4.77
N ALA A 69 18.31 -2.96 -4.17
CA ALA A 69 18.32 -1.81 -3.27
C ALA A 69 19.13 -2.09 -2.00
N GLN A 70 18.97 -3.29 -1.42
CA GLN A 70 19.70 -3.71 -0.22
C GLN A 70 21.20 -3.85 -0.51
N ASP A 71 21.56 -4.46 -1.63
CA ASP A 71 22.95 -4.64 -2.04
C ASP A 71 23.66 -3.31 -2.25
N LYS A 72 22.99 -2.34 -2.91
CA LYS A 72 23.54 -0.99 -3.09
C LYS A 72 23.68 -0.25 -1.75
N PHE A 73 22.70 -0.38 -0.86
CA PHE A 73 22.78 0.24 0.46
C PHE A 73 23.90 -0.36 1.32
N MET A 74 24.15 -1.68 1.22
CA MET A 74 25.31 -2.31 1.87
C MET A 74 26.63 -1.77 1.27
N GLN A 75 26.71 -1.61 -0.04
CA GLN A 75 27.88 -0.99 -0.68
C GLN A 75 28.07 0.47 -0.23
N ALA A 76 26.98 1.23 -0.09
CA ALA A 76 27.01 2.60 0.44
C ALA A 76 27.56 2.64 1.88
N GLN A 77 27.11 1.74 2.76
CA GLN A 77 27.64 1.60 4.12
C GLN A 77 29.13 1.24 4.13
N ASN A 78 29.58 0.37 3.22
CA ASN A 78 30.99 0.05 3.08
C ASN A 78 31.82 1.26 2.60
N ALA A 79 31.30 2.08 1.68
CA ALA A 79 31.93 3.31 1.24
C ALA A 79 31.98 4.37 2.37
N MET A 80 30.91 4.49 3.17
CA MET A 80 30.89 5.31 4.39
C MET A 80 32.00 4.90 5.37
N ALA A 81 32.18 3.61 5.60
CA ALA A 81 33.23 3.09 6.49
C ALA A 81 34.65 3.37 5.97
N LYS A 82 34.82 3.40 4.64
CA LYS A 82 36.07 3.78 3.97
C LYS A 82 36.28 5.29 3.89
N ARG A 83 35.29 6.10 4.29
CA ARG A 83 35.24 7.56 4.15
C ARG A 83 35.20 8.04 2.70
N ASP A 84 34.75 7.17 1.79
CA ASP A 84 34.51 7.48 0.38
C ASP A 84 33.10 8.10 0.24
N TYR A 85 32.92 9.30 0.79
CA TYR A 85 31.61 9.92 0.97
C TYR A 85 30.86 10.21 -0.34
N ASP A 86 31.57 10.55 -1.42
CA ASP A 86 30.95 10.78 -2.73
C ASP A 86 30.35 9.49 -3.30
N VAL A 87 31.08 8.38 -3.17
CA VAL A 87 30.63 7.05 -3.60
C VAL A 87 29.49 6.57 -2.73
N ALA A 88 29.57 6.81 -1.41
CA ALA A 88 28.49 6.50 -0.48
C ALA A 88 27.18 7.24 -0.84
N ALA A 89 27.25 8.53 -1.15
CA ALA A 89 26.10 9.32 -1.55
C ALA A 89 25.45 8.77 -2.83
N GLN A 90 26.26 8.50 -3.86
CA GLN A 90 25.76 7.95 -5.13
C GLN A 90 25.09 6.58 -4.94
N LEU A 91 25.74 5.67 -4.20
CA LEU A 91 25.18 4.35 -3.92
C LEU A 91 23.90 4.42 -3.07
N ALA A 92 23.83 5.37 -2.12
CA ALA A 92 22.63 5.59 -1.32
C ALA A 92 21.47 6.10 -2.18
N ASP A 93 21.72 7.05 -3.09
CA ASP A 93 20.69 7.56 -4.01
C ASP A 93 20.21 6.47 -4.99
N GLU A 94 21.12 5.64 -5.50
CA GLU A 94 20.73 4.49 -6.33
C GLU A 94 19.93 3.44 -5.54
N ALA A 95 20.32 3.18 -4.29
CA ALA A 95 19.57 2.29 -3.39
C ALA A 95 18.17 2.83 -3.11
N ARG A 96 18.07 4.15 -2.87
CA ARG A 96 16.80 4.86 -2.68
C ARG A 96 15.90 4.71 -3.90
N ALA A 97 16.41 4.98 -5.10
CA ALA A 97 15.64 4.86 -6.34
C ALA A 97 15.20 3.41 -6.60
N SER A 98 16.08 2.43 -6.35
CA SER A 98 15.77 1.01 -6.48
C SER A 98 14.66 0.59 -5.49
N ALA A 99 14.71 1.08 -4.24
CA ALA A 99 13.70 0.81 -3.24
C ALA A 99 12.34 1.45 -3.58
N GLU A 100 12.34 2.68 -4.09
CA GLU A 100 11.12 3.35 -4.57
C GLU A 100 10.47 2.57 -5.73
N LEU A 101 11.29 2.07 -6.67
CA LEU A 101 10.83 1.20 -7.75
C LEU A 101 10.21 -0.09 -7.21
N ALA A 102 10.92 -0.77 -6.29
CA ALA A 102 10.44 -2.00 -5.67
C ALA A 102 9.10 -1.79 -4.96
N ARG A 103 8.97 -0.71 -4.20
CA ARG A 103 7.73 -0.32 -3.52
C ARG A 103 6.58 -0.11 -4.51
N ALA A 104 6.83 0.60 -5.61
CA ALA A 104 5.81 0.87 -6.62
C ALA A 104 5.32 -0.42 -7.30
N LYS A 105 6.26 -1.29 -7.69
CA LYS A 105 5.95 -2.60 -8.28
C LYS A 105 5.25 -3.51 -7.28
N ALA A 106 5.63 -3.47 -6.01
CA ALA A 106 4.98 -4.25 -4.97
C ALA A 106 3.52 -3.86 -4.76
N ARG A 107 3.23 -2.55 -4.68
CA ARG A 107 1.86 -2.03 -4.63
C ARG A 107 1.03 -2.44 -5.84
N LEU A 108 1.64 -2.42 -7.03
CA LEU A 108 0.98 -2.87 -8.26
C LEU A 108 0.68 -4.38 -8.20
N GLY A 109 1.62 -5.20 -7.74
CA GLY A 109 1.44 -6.64 -7.54
C GLY A 109 0.31 -6.94 -6.56
N ALA A 110 0.31 -6.28 -5.40
CA ALA A 110 -0.73 -6.41 -4.39
C ALA A 110 -2.11 -6.00 -4.93
N ALA A 111 -2.20 -4.87 -5.66
CA ALA A 111 -3.45 -4.44 -6.27
C ALA A 111 -3.97 -5.45 -7.30
N ARG A 112 -3.10 -6.03 -8.12
CA ARG A 112 -3.47 -7.09 -9.08
C ARG A 112 -3.99 -8.34 -8.38
N ALA A 113 -3.33 -8.77 -7.30
CA ALA A 113 -3.79 -9.91 -6.50
C ALA A 113 -5.18 -9.66 -5.88
N GLN A 114 -5.42 -8.44 -5.37
CA GLN A 114 -6.73 -8.05 -4.85
C GLN A 114 -7.82 -8.05 -5.93
N ILE A 115 -7.51 -7.56 -7.14
CA ILE A 115 -8.45 -7.59 -8.27
C ILE A 115 -8.79 -9.04 -8.61
N GLN A 116 -7.78 -9.91 -8.76
CA GLN A 116 -8.00 -11.33 -9.05
C GLN A 116 -8.88 -12.02 -8.00
N SER A 117 -8.60 -11.78 -6.70
CA SER A 117 -9.41 -12.32 -5.61
C SER A 117 -10.86 -11.86 -5.68
N LYS A 118 -11.10 -10.57 -5.92
CA LYS A 118 -12.47 -10.03 -6.06
C LYS A 118 -13.18 -10.55 -7.30
N THR A 119 -12.48 -10.71 -8.42
CA THR A 119 -13.04 -11.29 -9.64
C THR A 119 -13.42 -12.76 -9.42
N ALA A 120 -12.57 -13.55 -8.78
CA ALA A 120 -12.87 -14.94 -8.44
C ALA A 120 -14.08 -15.05 -7.49
N ALA A 121 -14.14 -14.20 -6.47
CA ALA A 121 -15.29 -14.15 -5.56
C ALA A 121 -16.60 -13.77 -6.29
N ASN A 122 -16.56 -12.79 -7.20
CA ASN A 122 -17.72 -12.44 -8.02
C ASN A 122 -18.16 -13.59 -8.93
N GLN A 123 -17.21 -14.31 -9.54
CA GLN A 123 -17.53 -15.46 -10.38
C GLN A 123 -18.21 -16.56 -9.56
N GLN A 124 -17.64 -16.88 -8.40
CA GLN A 124 -18.21 -17.88 -7.50
C GLN A 124 -19.66 -17.53 -7.09
N LEU A 125 -19.94 -16.26 -6.79
CA LEU A 125 -21.30 -15.82 -6.48
C LEU A 125 -22.26 -15.98 -7.67
N ARG A 126 -21.80 -15.73 -8.90
CA ARG A 126 -22.60 -15.93 -10.12
C ARG A 126 -22.92 -17.41 -10.32
N ASP A 127 -21.93 -18.28 -10.15
CA ASP A 127 -22.09 -19.72 -10.29
C ASP A 127 -23.08 -20.27 -9.24
N GLN A 128 -23.03 -19.77 -8.00
CA GLN A 128 -23.99 -20.14 -6.95
C GLN A 128 -25.42 -19.71 -7.27
N ILE A 129 -25.61 -18.53 -7.86
CA ILE A 129 -26.93 -18.06 -8.30
C ILE A 129 -27.47 -18.99 -9.40
N GLU A 130 -26.65 -19.31 -10.40
CA GLU A 130 -27.04 -20.22 -11.48
C GLU A 130 -27.39 -21.63 -10.98
N GLN A 131 -26.59 -22.17 -10.04
CA GLN A 131 -26.86 -23.47 -9.41
C GLN A 131 -28.20 -23.46 -8.66
N SER A 132 -28.44 -22.45 -7.82
CA SER A 132 -29.70 -22.34 -7.07
C SER A 132 -30.94 -22.16 -7.96
N LEU A 133 -30.80 -21.46 -9.09
CA LEU A 133 -31.87 -21.35 -10.10
C LEU A 133 -32.14 -22.72 -10.77
N ALA A 134 -31.09 -23.47 -11.08
CA ALA A 134 -31.22 -24.81 -11.65
C ALA A 134 -31.85 -25.80 -10.65
N GLU A 135 -31.50 -25.70 -9.37
CA GLU A 135 -32.10 -26.48 -8.28
C GLU A 135 -33.60 -26.17 -8.11
N GLN A 136 -33.99 -24.89 -8.15
CA GLN A 136 -35.40 -24.49 -8.13
C GLN A 136 -36.18 -25.08 -9.32
N GLN A 137 -35.63 -25.01 -10.53
CA GLN A 137 -36.27 -25.60 -11.72
C GLN A 137 -36.41 -27.12 -11.63
N GLN A 138 -35.45 -27.81 -11.01
CA GLN A 138 -35.54 -29.26 -10.76
C GLN A 138 -36.59 -29.59 -9.69
N GLN A 139 -36.72 -28.77 -8.65
CA GLN A 139 -37.77 -28.92 -7.64
C GLN A 139 -39.16 -28.73 -8.24
N ASP A 140 -39.36 -27.72 -9.09
CA ASP A 140 -40.63 -27.48 -9.78
C ASP A 140 -41.00 -28.64 -10.72
N GLN A 141 -40.03 -29.24 -11.41
CA GLN A 141 -40.27 -30.38 -12.31
C GLN A 141 -40.51 -31.71 -11.58
N ASN A 142 -39.85 -31.93 -10.44
CA ASN A 142 -39.98 -33.18 -9.67
C ASN A 142 -41.11 -33.13 -8.63
N GLN A 143 -41.86 -32.04 -8.53
CA GLN A 143 -43.04 -31.98 -7.67
C GLN A 143 -44.16 -32.85 -8.30
N PRO A 144 -44.55 -33.98 -7.68
CA PRO A 144 -45.62 -34.80 -8.24
C PRO A 144 -46.89 -33.95 -8.28
N SER A 145 -47.56 -33.94 -9.42
CA SER A 145 -48.80 -33.16 -9.70
C SER A 145 -50.01 -33.56 -8.84
N ASN A 146 -49.80 -34.26 -7.72
CA ASN A 146 -50.75 -34.45 -6.64
C ASN A 146 -50.89 -33.16 -5.81
N LEU A 147 -51.16 -32.03 -6.47
CA LEU A 147 -51.94 -31.00 -5.80
C LEU A 147 -53.37 -31.56 -5.74
N PRO A 148 -54.00 -31.66 -4.56
CA PRO A 148 -55.44 -31.86 -4.50
C PRO A 148 -56.09 -30.83 -5.44
N PRO A 149 -57.14 -31.18 -6.20
CA PRO A 149 -57.94 -30.18 -6.89
C PRO A 149 -58.19 -29.05 -5.88
N GLN A 150 -57.82 -27.83 -6.24
CA GLN A 150 -58.22 -26.64 -5.51
C GLN A 150 -59.74 -26.68 -5.45
N GLU A 151 -60.31 -27.27 -4.40
CA GLU A 151 -61.67 -27.00 -4.01
C GLU A 151 -61.68 -25.50 -3.78
N GLN A 152 -62.30 -24.81 -4.74
CA GLN A 152 -62.68 -23.42 -4.66
C GLN A 152 -63.21 -23.22 -3.25
N THR A 153 -62.43 -22.54 -2.41
CA THR A 153 -62.85 -22.22 -1.06
C THR A 153 -64.21 -21.54 -1.19
N PRO A 154 -65.31 -22.15 -0.73
CA PRO A 154 -66.60 -21.51 -0.78
C PRO A 154 -66.47 -20.15 -0.12
N ASP A 155 -67.00 -19.11 -0.77
CA ASP A 155 -67.06 -17.74 -0.27
C ASP A 155 -67.41 -17.75 1.22
N MET A 156 -66.39 -17.57 2.06
CA MET A 156 -66.58 -17.43 3.48
C MET A 156 -66.87 -15.94 3.69
N PRO A 157 -68.05 -15.56 4.19
CA PRO A 157 -68.37 -14.16 4.38
C PRO A 157 -67.33 -13.51 5.29
N ALA A 158 -66.87 -12.33 4.91
CA ALA A 158 -65.95 -11.54 5.72
C ALA A 158 -66.46 -11.46 7.17
N PRO A 159 -65.61 -11.65 8.18
CA PRO A 159 -66.01 -11.38 9.55
C PRO A 159 -66.49 -9.92 9.63
N PRO A 160 -67.59 -9.63 10.33
CA PRO A 160 -68.06 -8.25 10.46
C PRO A 160 -66.95 -7.41 11.09
N SER A 161 -66.68 -6.23 10.51
CA SER A 161 -65.65 -5.25 10.91
C SER A 161 -65.85 -4.65 12.33
N SER A 162 -66.55 -5.33 13.21
CA SER A 162 -66.95 -4.85 14.53
C SER A 162 -66.10 -5.49 15.63
N ALA A 163 -64.81 -5.15 15.66
CA ALA A 163 -63.97 -5.27 16.86
C ALA A 163 -62.92 -4.14 16.91
N LEU A 164 -63.33 -2.93 16.52
CA LEU A 164 -62.63 -1.69 16.85
C LEU A 164 -63.17 -1.24 18.23
N GLY A 165 -62.68 -1.83 19.32
CA GLY A 165 -63.26 -1.52 20.63
C GLY A 165 -62.78 -2.29 21.84
N GLU A 166 -61.48 -2.60 21.98
CA GLU A 166 -60.91 -2.90 23.30
C GLU A 166 -59.57 -2.16 23.47
N PRO A 167 -59.33 -1.47 24.60
CA PRO A 167 -58.03 -0.86 24.87
C PRO A 167 -57.00 -1.96 25.11
N ILE A 168 -55.92 -1.95 24.35
CA ILE A 168 -54.78 -2.85 24.51
C ILE A 168 -54.21 -2.65 25.93
N PRO A 169 -54.15 -3.68 26.80
CA PRO A 169 -53.30 -3.59 27.99
C PRO A 169 -51.85 -3.51 27.52
N GLN A 170 -51.22 -2.35 27.77
CA GLN A 170 -49.81 -2.12 27.49
C GLN A 170 -48.96 -3.07 28.33
N GLY A 171 -48.58 -4.21 27.76
CA GLY A 171 -47.86 -5.20 28.54
C GLY A 171 -47.52 -6.49 27.80
N GLN A 172 -47.07 -6.40 26.55
CA GLN A 172 -46.31 -7.49 25.92
C GLN A 172 -45.64 -6.95 24.66
N GLY A 173 -44.32 -6.77 24.75
CA GLY A 173 -43.47 -6.39 23.63
C GLY A 173 -43.50 -7.41 22.51
N PHE A 174 -43.16 -6.95 21.32
CA PHE A 174 -42.95 -7.72 20.11
C PHE A 174 -42.21 -9.04 20.39
N GLN A 175 -42.90 -10.18 20.22
CA GLN A 175 -42.25 -11.49 20.16
C GLN A 175 -41.54 -11.58 18.81
N THR A 176 -40.22 -11.42 18.82
CA THR A 176 -39.38 -11.91 17.73
C THR A 176 -39.36 -13.44 17.77
N TYR A 177 -39.33 -14.05 16.59
CA TYR A 177 -39.36 -15.49 16.32
C TYR A 177 -38.60 -16.37 17.32
N PRO A 178 -39.11 -17.58 17.67
CA PRO A 178 -38.30 -18.57 18.37
C PRO A 178 -37.23 -19.13 17.41
N GLN A 179 -35.99 -18.69 17.60
CA GLN A 179 -34.82 -19.33 17.00
C GLN A 179 -34.57 -20.66 17.72
N ASN A 180 -34.84 -21.78 17.07
CA ASN A 180 -34.54 -23.12 17.60
C ASN A 180 -33.03 -23.38 17.45
N PRO A 181 -32.22 -23.48 18.53
CA PRO A 181 -30.79 -23.71 18.41
C PRO A 181 -30.47 -25.22 18.30
N PRO A 182 -29.43 -25.62 17.56
CA PRO A 182 -29.01 -27.02 17.51
C PRO A 182 -28.51 -27.50 18.89
N PRO A 183 -28.74 -28.78 19.27
CA PRO A 183 -28.68 -29.24 20.66
C PRO A 183 -27.30 -29.33 21.34
N ASN A 184 -26.20 -28.82 20.75
CA ASN A 184 -24.84 -29.06 21.27
C ASN A 184 -23.92 -27.83 21.28
N GLN A 185 -24.37 -26.67 21.77
CA GLN A 185 -23.46 -25.55 22.11
C GLN A 185 -23.71 -24.99 23.52
N PRO A 186 -22.68 -24.89 24.38
CA PRO A 186 -22.77 -24.11 25.62
C PRO A 186 -22.95 -22.63 25.31
N ALA A 187 -23.91 -21.98 25.98
CA ALA A 187 -24.24 -20.57 25.78
C ALA A 187 -23.03 -19.65 26.06
N PRO A 188 -22.74 -18.65 25.20
CA PRO A 188 -21.84 -17.56 25.59
C PRO A 188 -22.53 -16.65 26.62
N ALA A 189 -21.78 -16.27 27.65
CA ALA A 189 -22.24 -15.35 28.69
C ALA A 189 -22.67 -14.00 28.07
N SER A 190 -23.89 -13.59 28.36
CA SER A 190 -24.43 -12.28 28.02
C SER A 190 -23.66 -11.18 28.77
N SER A 191 -22.73 -10.49 28.11
CA SER A 191 -22.18 -9.23 28.59
C SER A 191 -23.15 -8.11 28.23
N THR A 192 -23.87 -7.62 29.23
CA THR A 192 -24.66 -6.38 29.18
C THR A 192 -23.68 -5.21 29.05
N ASP A 193 -23.49 -4.71 27.83
CA ASP A 193 -22.84 -3.41 27.57
C ASP A 193 -23.94 -2.34 27.48
N GLN A 194 -24.14 -1.62 28.59
CA GLN A 194 -24.97 -0.43 28.62
C GLN A 194 -24.16 0.74 28.06
N GLY A 195 -24.58 1.25 26.91
CA GLY A 195 -24.09 2.50 26.35
C GLY A 195 -24.27 3.66 27.33
N GLY A 196 -23.14 4.26 27.71
CA GLY A 196 -23.07 5.55 28.39
C GLY A 196 -22.73 6.64 27.40
N HIS A 197 -23.70 7.49 27.10
CA HIS A 197 -23.48 8.82 26.54
C HIS A 197 -22.82 9.71 27.59
N LEU A 198 -21.69 10.34 27.25
CA LEU A 198 -21.33 11.75 27.43
C LEU A 198 -20.05 12.04 26.62
#